data_AF-A0A661HJR4-F1
#
_entry.id   AF-A0A661HJR4-F1
#
_cell.length_a   1.000
_cell.length_b   1.000
_cell.length_c   1.000
_cell.angle_alpha   90.00
_cell.angle_beta   90.00
_cell.angle_gamma   90.00
#
_symmetry.space_group_name_H-M   'P 1'
#
loop_
_entity.id
_entity.type
_entity.pdbx_description
1 polymer ?
#
loop_
_entity_poly.entity_id
_entity_poly.type
_entity_poly.pdbx_seq_one_letter_code
_entity_poly.pdbx_strand_id
1 'polypeptide(L)'
;MQKVFEELSTAFRKHSGVLNKVQYEHIVSRHSTLLEDASTIFILLQASGYPISQDSELYRLETFFTPHKEQSYCVVDIETNGSKPGTSQVIEIGAVMIQNGKIIDHYETFVECAFLPEYITKITGIEPSDLINAPSRKEALIGLRHFMKNAIFVAHNANFDYGFLNASFERFGLGNIGNPTLCTIDLARRTFESERYGLAYLIDFLEIKTATHHRAYSDALCATKVMEKSFKNIPEYVLTADELLQFSKSSKKERRIKKEEN
;
A
#
# COMPACT_ATOMS: atom_id res chain seq x y z
N MET A 1 0.47 9.87 -14.18
CA MET A 1 0.67 10.31 -12.77
C MET A 1 1.83 9.61 -12.07
N GLN A 2 2.08 8.31 -12.28
CA GLN A 2 3.14 7.57 -11.57
C GLN A 2 4.52 8.27 -11.51
N LYS A 3 5.03 8.76 -12.65
CA LYS A 3 6.31 9.49 -12.70
C LYS A 3 6.32 10.75 -11.85
N VAL A 4 5.19 11.45 -11.75
CA VAL A 4 5.03 12.65 -10.91
C VAL A 4 5.20 12.29 -9.44
N PHE A 5 4.57 11.19 -8.98
CA PHE A 5 4.71 10.73 -7.60
C PHE A 5 6.17 10.42 -7.24
N GLU A 6 6.89 9.74 -8.14
CA GLU A 6 8.29 9.35 -7.95
C GLU A 6 9.23 10.56 -7.89
N GLU A 7 9.09 11.48 -8.84
CA GLU A 7 9.91 12.69 -8.89
C GLU A 7 9.63 13.63 -7.71
N LEU A 8 8.35 13.84 -7.36
CA LEU A 8 7.99 14.64 -6.18
C LEU A 8 8.53 14.00 -4.90
N SER A 9 8.35 12.69 -4.71
CA SER A 9 8.84 12.01 -3.50
C SER A 9 10.35 12.11 -3.36
N THR A 10 11.08 12.02 -4.48
CA THR A 10 12.54 12.22 -4.51
C THR A 10 12.91 13.64 -4.16
N ALA A 11 12.22 14.62 -4.75
CA ALA A 11 12.46 16.04 -4.49
C ALA A 11 12.15 16.42 -3.04
N PHE A 12 11.01 16.01 -2.48
CA PHE A 12 10.66 16.23 -1.08
C PHE A 12 11.74 15.69 -0.15
N ARG A 13 12.18 14.44 -0.33
CA ARG A 13 13.24 13.86 0.51
C ARG A 13 14.56 14.63 0.42
N LYS A 14 14.92 15.10 -0.78
CA LYS A 14 16.12 15.95 -0.98
C LYS A 14 16.00 17.30 -0.27
N HIS A 15 14.78 17.81 -0.10
CA HIS A 15 14.48 19.11 0.49
C HIS A 15 13.80 18.99 1.86
N SER A 16 14.14 17.95 2.63
CA SER A 16 13.66 17.75 4.01
C SER A 16 12.12 17.79 4.16
N GLY A 17 11.43 17.17 3.22
CA GLY A 17 9.97 17.04 3.20
C GLY A 17 9.22 18.25 2.64
N VAL A 18 9.90 19.33 2.22
CA VAL A 18 9.28 20.60 1.81
C VAL A 18 9.74 21.03 0.42
N LEU A 19 8.83 21.56 -0.40
CA LEU A 19 9.15 22.24 -1.64
C LEU A 19 8.49 23.62 -1.66
N ASN A 20 9.18 24.63 -2.19
CA ASN A 20 8.53 25.90 -2.52
C ASN A 20 7.74 25.79 -3.82
N LYS A 21 6.88 26.79 -4.07
CA LYS A 21 6.04 26.86 -5.28
C LYS A 21 6.81 26.65 -6.59
N VAL A 22 7.94 27.34 -6.76
CA VAL A 22 8.75 27.25 -7.99
C VAL A 22 9.28 25.82 -8.20
N GLN A 23 9.74 25.17 -7.14
CA GLN A 23 10.24 23.79 -7.19
C GLN A 23 9.13 22.80 -7.53
N TYR A 24 7.96 22.94 -6.88
CA TYR A 24 6.80 22.10 -7.17
C TYR A 24 6.33 22.27 -8.62
N GLU A 25 6.10 23.51 -9.06
CA GLU A 25 5.65 23.84 -10.42
C GLU A 25 6.63 23.34 -11.49
N HIS A 26 7.94 23.47 -11.24
CA HIS A 26 8.96 22.95 -12.14
C HIS A 26 8.88 21.42 -12.29
N ILE A 27 8.56 20.68 -11.23
CA ILE A 27 8.45 19.21 -11.30
C ILE A 27 7.17 18.83 -12.04
N VAL A 28 6.03 19.39 -11.64
CA VAL A 28 4.73 18.98 -12.21
C VAL A 28 4.54 19.44 -13.66
N SER A 29 5.09 20.58 -14.05
CA SER A 29 4.99 21.09 -15.44
C SER A 29 5.69 20.21 -16.48
N ARG A 30 6.64 19.36 -16.06
CA ARG A 30 7.26 18.36 -16.95
C ARG A 30 6.33 17.21 -17.32
N HIS A 31 5.24 17.05 -16.57
CA HIS A 31 4.25 15.99 -16.75
C HIS A 31 2.84 16.52 -16.99
N SER A 32 2.65 17.85 -16.91
CA SER A 32 1.39 18.50 -17.28
C SER A 32 1.16 18.38 -18.78
N THR A 33 -0.05 18.01 -19.17
CA THR A 33 -0.51 18.21 -20.55
C THR A 33 -0.97 19.66 -20.74
N LEU A 34 -1.31 20.05 -21.97
CA LEU A 34 -1.84 21.39 -22.29
C LEU A 34 -3.08 21.80 -21.47
N LEU A 35 -3.74 20.87 -20.78
CA LEU A 35 -5.04 21.05 -20.13
C LEU A 35 -4.98 21.07 -18.59
N GLU A 36 -3.82 20.80 -17.98
CA GLU A 36 -3.70 20.68 -16.52
C GLU A 36 -2.68 21.68 -16.00
N ASP A 37 -3.13 22.66 -15.20
CA ASP A 37 -2.23 23.53 -14.47
C ASP A 37 -1.70 22.84 -13.18
N ALA A 38 -0.72 23.47 -12.53
CA ALA A 38 -0.09 22.93 -11.33
C ALA A 38 -1.06 22.73 -10.16
N SER A 39 -2.13 23.53 -10.09
CA SER A 39 -3.17 23.44 -9.06
C SER A 39 -4.10 22.24 -9.30
N THR A 40 -4.41 21.97 -10.57
CA THR A 40 -5.17 20.78 -10.99
C THR A 40 -4.38 19.52 -10.65
N ILE A 41 -3.09 19.48 -10.96
CA ILE A 41 -2.22 18.37 -10.60
C ILE A 41 -2.19 18.17 -9.08
N PHE A 42 -2.14 19.25 -8.29
CA PHE A 42 -2.15 19.15 -6.83
C PHE A 42 -3.41 18.41 -6.31
N ILE A 43 -4.58 18.78 -6.83
CA ILE A 43 -5.85 18.13 -6.48
C ILE A 43 -5.85 16.66 -6.91
N LEU A 44 -5.35 16.36 -8.13
CA LEU A 44 -5.26 14.99 -8.63
C LEU A 44 -4.29 14.14 -7.80
N LEU A 45 -3.17 14.70 -7.33
CA LEU A 45 -2.25 14.02 -6.42
C LEU A 45 -2.98 13.61 -5.13
N GLN A 46 -3.69 14.55 -4.49
CA GLN A 46 -4.45 14.28 -3.27
C GLN A 46 -5.57 13.24 -3.50
N ALA A 47 -6.32 13.38 -4.60
CA ALA A 47 -7.38 12.45 -4.97
C ALA A 47 -6.84 11.03 -5.26
N SER A 48 -5.61 10.92 -5.77
CA SER A 48 -4.90 9.65 -5.94
C SER A 48 -4.34 9.08 -4.63
N GLY A 49 -4.51 9.75 -3.49
CA GLY A 49 -3.98 9.31 -2.19
C GLY A 49 -2.52 9.67 -1.95
N TYR A 50 -1.90 10.51 -2.81
CA TYR A 50 -0.56 11.02 -2.56
C TYR A 50 -0.59 11.96 -1.35
N PRO A 51 0.25 11.75 -0.32
CA PRO A 51 0.15 12.43 0.96
C PRO A 51 0.83 13.81 0.91
N ILE A 52 0.34 14.66 0.01
CA ILE A 52 0.80 16.04 -0.16
C ILE A 52 -0.18 17.01 0.49
N SER A 53 0.37 18.00 1.18
CA SER A 53 -0.37 19.16 1.66
C SER A 53 0.28 20.44 1.18
N GLN A 54 -0.43 21.55 1.38
CA GLN A 54 0.08 22.88 1.15
C GLN A 54 -0.16 23.71 2.40
N ASP A 55 0.89 24.39 2.85
CA ASP A 55 0.87 25.36 3.95
C ASP A 55 1.45 26.67 3.41
N SER A 56 0.57 27.67 3.22
CA SER A 56 0.94 28.94 2.59
C SER A 56 1.55 28.72 1.18
N GLU A 57 2.80 29.12 0.97
CA GLU A 57 3.54 28.97 -0.31
C GLU A 57 4.43 27.71 -0.37
N LEU A 58 4.30 26.81 0.61
CA LEU A 58 5.10 25.59 0.73
C LEU A 58 4.24 24.35 0.55
N TYR A 59 4.76 23.40 -0.21
CA TYR A 59 4.21 22.05 -0.34
C TYR A 59 4.96 21.12 0.61
N ARG A 60 4.24 20.17 1.21
CA ARG A 60 4.80 19.22 2.18
C ARG A 60 4.46 17.79 1.80
N LEU A 61 5.41 16.89 2.00
CA LEU A 61 5.15 15.46 2.03
C LEU A 61 4.82 15.05 3.47
N GLU A 62 3.55 14.76 3.75
CA GLU A 62 3.06 14.53 5.12
C GLU A 62 3.81 13.39 5.83
N THR A 63 4.12 12.30 5.12
CA THR A 63 4.84 11.16 5.70
C THR A 63 6.23 11.52 6.24
N PHE A 64 6.82 12.62 5.79
CA PHE A 64 8.09 13.12 6.30
C PHE A 64 7.99 13.73 7.70
N PHE A 65 6.79 14.16 8.10
CA PHE A 65 6.55 14.83 9.39
C PHE A 65 5.69 13.98 10.34
N THR A 66 4.95 13.02 9.81
CA THR A 66 4.11 12.13 10.62
C THR A 66 4.95 11.03 11.29
N PRO A 67 4.92 10.89 12.62
CA PRO A 67 5.51 9.74 13.30
C PRO A 67 4.93 8.43 12.75
N HIS A 68 5.77 7.42 12.48
CA HIS A 68 5.29 6.15 11.92
C HIS A 68 4.23 5.47 12.82
N LYS A 69 4.26 5.71 14.14
CA LYS A 69 3.28 5.15 15.08
C LYS A 69 1.89 5.79 14.95
N GLU A 70 1.82 7.03 14.47
CA GLU A 70 0.60 7.82 14.32
C GLU A 70 0.03 7.77 12.90
N GLN A 71 0.85 7.31 11.94
CA GLN A 71 0.49 7.15 10.55
C GLN A 71 -0.66 6.15 10.37
N SER A 72 -1.54 6.45 9.42
CA SER A 72 -2.56 5.50 8.97
C SER A 72 -1.99 4.53 7.93
N TYR A 73 -2.30 3.25 8.08
CA TYR A 73 -1.92 2.16 7.20
C TYR A 73 -3.18 1.44 6.70
N CYS A 74 -3.30 1.26 5.40
CA CYS A 74 -4.32 0.42 4.80
C CYS A 74 -3.66 -0.88 4.34
N VAL A 75 -3.84 -1.95 5.11
CA VAL A 75 -3.35 -3.28 4.76
C VAL A 75 -4.34 -3.92 3.81
N VAL A 76 -3.90 -4.26 2.61
CA VAL A 76 -4.74 -4.76 1.52
C VAL A 76 -4.22 -6.11 1.08
N ASP A 77 -5.15 -6.99 0.75
CA ASP A 77 -4.94 -8.24 0.04
C ASP A 77 -6.06 -8.39 -1.00
N ILE A 78 -5.78 -9.10 -2.10
CA ILE A 78 -6.74 -9.33 -3.18
C ILE A 78 -6.73 -10.78 -3.62
N GLU A 79 -7.92 -11.26 -4.01
CA GLU A 79 -8.01 -12.46 -4.84
C GLU A 79 -8.26 -12.09 -6.30
N THR A 80 -7.76 -12.91 -7.20
CA THR A 80 -7.81 -12.64 -8.65
C THR A 80 -8.25 -13.87 -9.43
N ASN A 81 -8.87 -13.68 -10.59
CA ASN A 81 -9.23 -14.82 -11.46
C ASN A 81 -8.05 -15.34 -12.32
N GLY A 82 -6.82 -15.01 -11.95
CA GLY A 82 -5.59 -15.44 -12.60
C GLY A 82 -4.41 -14.51 -12.30
N SER A 83 -3.20 -14.88 -12.73
CA SER A 83 -1.95 -14.31 -12.22
C SER A 83 -1.41 -13.06 -12.93
N LYS A 84 -2.09 -12.53 -13.96
CA LYS A 84 -1.57 -11.41 -14.77
C LYS A 84 -2.50 -10.19 -14.76
N PRO A 85 -2.06 -9.01 -14.28
CA PRO A 85 -2.88 -7.79 -14.24
C PRO A 85 -3.47 -7.34 -15.60
N GLY A 86 -2.81 -7.69 -16.71
CA GLY A 86 -3.27 -7.32 -18.06
C GLY A 86 -4.47 -8.11 -18.56
N THR A 87 -4.60 -9.38 -18.14
CA THR A 87 -5.57 -10.35 -18.68
C THR A 87 -6.51 -10.92 -17.62
N SER A 88 -6.17 -10.76 -16.35
CA SER A 88 -6.95 -11.20 -15.19
C SER A 88 -7.51 -9.99 -14.44
N GLN A 89 -8.46 -10.22 -13.55
CA GLN A 89 -9.11 -9.19 -12.75
C GLN A 89 -9.17 -9.59 -11.28
N VAL A 90 -9.30 -8.58 -10.43
CA VAL A 90 -9.63 -8.73 -9.01
C VAL A 90 -11.05 -9.29 -8.88
N ILE A 91 -11.23 -10.26 -7.98
CA ILE A 91 -12.53 -10.90 -7.65
C ILE A 91 -12.90 -10.75 -6.17
N GLU A 92 -11.94 -10.42 -5.31
CA GLU A 92 -12.17 -10.08 -3.90
C GLU A 92 -11.16 -9.01 -3.48
N ILE A 93 -11.58 -8.09 -2.63
CA ILE A 93 -10.71 -7.11 -1.98
C ILE A 93 -10.95 -7.21 -0.48
N GLY A 94 -9.88 -7.41 0.27
CA GLY A 94 -9.87 -7.31 1.72
C GLY A 94 -8.92 -6.20 2.14
N ALA A 95 -9.39 -5.30 3.00
CA ALA A 95 -8.58 -4.23 3.52
C ALA A 95 -8.87 -3.92 5.00
N VAL A 96 -7.82 -3.55 5.72
CA VAL A 96 -7.85 -3.20 7.14
C VAL A 96 -7.21 -1.82 7.31
N MET A 97 -7.93 -0.88 7.92
CA MET A 97 -7.40 0.42 8.27
C MET A 97 -6.84 0.39 9.69
N ILE A 98 -5.58 0.77 9.83
CA ILE A 98 -4.87 0.85 11.10
C ILE A 98 -4.47 2.30 11.34
N GLN A 99 -4.75 2.81 12.53
CA GLN A 99 -4.31 4.11 12.98
C GLN A 99 -3.90 4.03 14.45
N ASN A 100 -2.80 4.67 14.83
CA ASN A 100 -2.26 4.62 16.21
C ASN A 100 -2.06 3.18 16.72
N GLY A 101 -1.62 2.27 15.83
CA GLY A 101 -1.40 0.86 16.14
C GLY A 101 -2.67 0.05 16.42
N LYS A 102 -3.87 0.58 16.10
CA LYS A 102 -5.14 -0.11 16.29
C LYS A 102 -5.88 -0.24 14.97
N ILE A 103 -6.57 -1.36 14.77
CA ILE A 103 -7.54 -1.49 13.69
C ILE A 103 -8.71 -0.56 14.01
N ILE A 104 -9.04 0.33 13.07
CA ILE A 104 -10.13 1.30 13.23
C ILE A 104 -11.28 1.06 12.25
N ASP A 105 -11.02 0.36 11.14
CA ASP A 105 -12.03 0.09 10.12
C ASP A 105 -11.60 -1.08 9.21
N HIS A 106 -12.53 -1.60 8.42
CA HIS A 106 -12.26 -2.61 7.39
C HIS A 106 -13.11 -2.38 6.13
N TYR A 107 -12.63 -2.91 5.01
CA TYR A 107 -13.35 -2.94 3.75
C TYR A 107 -13.20 -4.32 3.14
N GLU A 108 -14.31 -5.01 2.92
CA GLU A 108 -14.36 -6.34 2.33
C GLU A 108 -15.44 -6.36 1.25
N THR A 109 -15.09 -6.79 0.04
CA THR A 109 -16.05 -6.93 -1.04
C THR A 109 -15.63 -8.01 -2.02
N PHE A 110 -16.59 -8.78 -2.51
CA PHE A 110 -16.44 -9.47 -3.78
C PHE A 110 -16.50 -8.46 -4.94
N VAL A 111 -16.05 -8.90 -6.10
CA VAL A 111 -16.08 -8.11 -7.34
C VAL A 111 -16.65 -8.97 -8.45
N GLU A 112 -17.61 -8.43 -9.19
CA GLU A 112 -18.27 -9.17 -10.26
C GLU A 112 -17.24 -9.77 -11.25
N CYS A 113 -17.46 -11.01 -11.66
CA CYS A 113 -16.57 -11.71 -12.57
C CYS A 113 -17.38 -12.54 -13.57
N ALA A 114 -17.21 -12.26 -14.87
CA ALA A 114 -17.90 -13.00 -15.93
C ALA A 114 -17.42 -14.46 -16.07
N PHE A 115 -16.17 -14.75 -15.69
CA PHE A 115 -15.60 -16.08 -15.76
C PHE A 115 -14.58 -16.30 -14.64
N LEU A 116 -14.87 -17.32 -13.81
CA LEU A 116 -14.01 -17.79 -12.75
C LEU A 116 -13.48 -19.19 -13.09
N PRO A 117 -12.16 -19.35 -13.31
CA PRO A 117 -11.58 -20.67 -13.54
C PRO A 117 -11.73 -21.58 -12.31
N GLU A 118 -12.05 -22.86 -12.52
CA GLU A 118 -12.23 -23.85 -11.43
C GLU A 118 -11.00 -23.96 -10.51
N TYR A 119 -9.79 -23.79 -11.05
CA TYR A 119 -8.57 -23.83 -10.23
C TYR A 119 -8.47 -22.66 -9.25
N ILE A 120 -9.07 -21.50 -9.54
CA ILE A 120 -9.14 -20.36 -8.62
C ILE A 120 -10.12 -20.65 -7.49
N THR A 121 -11.29 -21.22 -7.81
CA THR A 121 -12.25 -21.68 -6.79
C THR A 121 -11.62 -22.68 -5.83
N LYS A 122 -10.80 -23.62 -6.33
CA LYS A 122 -10.08 -24.58 -5.47
C LYS A 122 -9.08 -23.95 -4.52
N ILE A 123 -8.52 -22.79 -4.88
CA ILE A 123 -7.52 -22.08 -4.05
C ILE A 123 -8.21 -21.16 -3.05
N THR A 124 -9.17 -20.38 -3.52
CA THR A 124 -9.79 -19.26 -2.78
C THR A 124 -11.09 -19.65 -2.06
N GLY A 125 -11.71 -20.75 -2.48
CA GLY A 125 -13.06 -21.12 -2.04
C GLY A 125 -14.16 -20.21 -2.60
N ILE A 126 -13.82 -19.24 -3.47
CA ILE A 126 -14.80 -18.36 -4.12
C ILE A 126 -15.51 -19.15 -5.21
N GLU A 127 -16.83 -19.23 -5.12
CA GLU A 127 -17.68 -19.87 -6.11
C GLU A 127 -18.24 -18.82 -7.07
N PRO A 128 -18.60 -19.18 -8.32
CA PRO A 128 -19.23 -18.25 -9.25
C PRO A 128 -20.46 -17.56 -8.67
N SER A 129 -21.22 -18.23 -7.79
CA SER A 129 -22.39 -17.68 -7.11
C SER A 129 -22.09 -16.52 -6.18
N ASP A 130 -20.90 -16.47 -5.57
CA ASP A 130 -20.48 -15.39 -4.69
C ASP A 130 -20.27 -14.07 -5.45
N LEU A 131 -20.03 -14.18 -6.76
CA LEU A 131 -19.72 -13.06 -7.65
C LEU A 131 -20.95 -12.57 -8.41
N ILE A 132 -22.10 -13.27 -8.30
CA ILE A 132 -23.37 -12.86 -8.90
C ILE A 132 -23.92 -11.70 -8.07
N ASN A 133 -24.14 -10.54 -8.72
CA ASN A 133 -24.57 -9.28 -8.09
C ASN A 133 -23.54 -8.63 -7.15
N ALA A 134 -22.30 -9.12 -7.12
CA ALA A 134 -21.21 -8.39 -6.47
C ALA A 134 -21.02 -7.02 -7.16
N PRO A 135 -20.47 -6.01 -6.47
CA PRO A 135 -20.18 -4.71 -7.09
C PRO A 135 -19.35 -4.84 -8.36
N SER A 136 -19.58 -3.93 -9.31
CA SER A 136 -18.73 -3.85 -10.47
C SER A 136 -17.30 -3.53 -10.07
N ARG A 137 -16.34 -3.92 -10.93
CA ARG A 137 -14.92 -3.57 -10.71
C ARG A 137 -14.72 -2.09 -10.42
N LYS A 138 -15.42 -1.21 -11.14
CA LYS A 138 -15.29 0.23 -10.96
C LYS A 138 -15.82 0.66 -9.60
N GLU A 139 -16.98 0.16 -9.17
CA GLU A 139 -17.57 0.46 -7.86
C GLU A 139 -16.67 -0.02 -6.73
N ALA A 140 -16.16 -1.24 -6.82
CA ALA A 140 -15.25 -1.82 -5.82
C ALA A 140 -13.95 -1.00 -5.67
N LEU A 141 -13.37 -0.53 -6.79
CA LEU A 141 -12.17 0.31 -6.78
C LEU A 141 -12.44 1.72 -6.25
N ILE A 142 -13.61 2.30 -6.54
CA ILE A 142 -14.03 3.59 -5.96
C ILE A 142 -14.20 3.45 -4.44
N GLY A 143 -14.85 2.39 -3.99
CA GLY A 143 -14.97 2.06 -2.56
C GLY A 143 -13.60 1.96 -1.89
N LEU A 144 -12.68 1.19 -2.49
CA LEU A 144 -11.31 1.05 -1.99
C LEU A 144 -10.56 2.40 -1.98
N ARG A 145 -10.71 3.25 -3.00
CA ARG A 145 -10.08 4.59 -3.04
C ARG A 145 -10.51 5.45 -1.86
N HIS A 146 -11.81 5.49 -1.60
CA HIS A 146 -12.37 6.26 -0.48
C HIS A 146 -11.94 5.69 0.87
N PHE A 147 -11.84 4.37 0.97
CA PHE A 147 -11.35 3.69 2.17
C PHE A 147 -9.88 4.02 2.46
N MET A 148 -9.00 3.89 1.45
CA MET A 148 -7.56 4.09 1.59
C MET A 148 -7.17 5.54 1.91
N LYS A 149 -7.90 6.54 1.39
CA LYS A 149 -7.55 7.97 1.52
C LYS A 149 -6.07 8.19 1.17
N ASN A 150 -5.30 8.84 2.05
CA ASN A 150 -3.86 9.03 1.97
C ASN A 150 -3.06 8.07 2.89
N ALA A 151 -3.67 6.98 3.38
CA ALA A 151 -2.98 5.99 4.19
C ALA A 151 -1.84 5.33 3.41
N ILE A 152 -0.84 4.80 4.10
CA ILE A 152 0.18 3.97 3.46
C ILE A 152 -0.48 2.67 2.99
N PHE A 153 -0.34 2.36 1.71
CA PHE A 153 -0.75 1.08 1.15
C PHE A 153 0.22 0.00 1.64
N VAL A 154 -0.30 -1.00 2.34
CA VAL A 154 0.47 -2.12 2.87
C VAL A 154 -0.04 -3.41 2.26
N ALA A 155 0.84 -4.30 1.85
CA ALA A 155 0.46 -5.65 1.39
C ALA A 155 1.60 -6.65 1.61
N HIS A 156 1.24 -7.93 1.64
CA HIS A 156 2.20 -9.02 1.76
C HIS A 156 2.66 -9.48 0.38
N ASN A 157 3.89 -9.10 -0.01
CA ASN A 157 4.34 -9.07 -1.42
C ASN A 157 3.65 -7.96 -2.23
N ALA A 158 3.75 -6.72 -1.73
CA ALA A 158 2.98 -5.58 -2.23
C ALA A 158 3.05 -5.32 -3.74
N ASN A 159 4.11 -5.75 -4.45
CA ASN A 159 4.19 -5.62 -5.90
C ASN A 159 3.04 -6.32 -6.63
N PHE A 160 2.52 -7.43 -6.09
CA PHE A 160 1.42 -8.17 -6.69
C PHE A 160 0.11 -7.37 -6.57
N ASP A 161 -0.35 -7.12 -5.34
CA ASP A 161 -1.61 -6.44 -5.04
C ASP A 161 -1.63 -5.03 -5.62
N TYR A 162 -0.56 -4.27 -5.39
CA TYR A 162 -0.41 -2.92 -5.95
C TYR A 162 -0.43 -2.96 -7.47
N GLY A 163 0.26 -3.91 -8.10
CA GLY A 163 0.32 -4.03 -9.55
C GLY A 163 -1.06 -4.29 -10.17
N PHE A 164 -1.82 -5.22 -9.59
CA PHE A 164 -3.19 -5.53 -10.01
C PHE A 164 -4.14 -4.36 -9.81
N LEU A 165 -4.12 -3.75 -8.62
CA LEU A 165 -5.00 -2.65 -8.29
C LEU A 165 -4.64 -1.43 -9.13
N ASN A 166 -3.37 -1.02 -9.22
CA ASN A 166 -2.96 0.16 -9.99
C ASN A 166 -3.31 0.02 -11.48
N ALA A 167 -3.12 -1.17 -12.08
CA ALA A 167 -3.54 -1.42 -13.45
C ALA A 167 -5.08 -1.35 -13.63
N SER A 168 -5.84 -1.81 -12.62
CA SER A 168 -7.29 -1.73 -12.63
C SER A 168 -7.78 -0.28 -12.47
N PHE A 169 -7.21 0.47 -11.53
CA PHE A 169 -7.45 1.90 -11.34
C PHE A 169 -7.23 2.69 -12.63
N GLU A 170 -6.12 2.45 -13.33
CA GLU A 170 -5.82 3.07 -14.62
C GLU A 170 -6.83 2.68 -15.71
N ARG A 171 -7.16 1.38 -15.82
CA ARG A 171 -8.14 0.85 -16.80
C ARG A 171 -9.52 1.50 -16.68
N PHE A 172 -9.94 1.83 -15.46
CA PHE A 172 -11.25 2.44 -15.20
C PHE A 172 -11.22 3.97 -15.12
N GLY A 173 -10.09 4.61 -15.44
CA GLY A 173 -9.95 6.07 -15.45
C GLY A 173 -9.99 6.69 -14.06
N LEU A 174 -9.56 5.95 -13.02
CA LEU A 174 -9.55 6.38 -11.62
C LEU A 174 -8.19 6.94 -11.15
N GLY A 175 -7.26 7.16 -12.10
CA GLY A 175 -5.90 7.59 -11.83
C GLY A 175 -5.05 6.53 -11.12
N ASN A 176 -3.72 6.66 -11.17
CA ASN A 176 -2.83 5.72 -10.47
C ASN A 176 -3.00 5.81 -8.93
N ILE A 177 -2.55 4.77 -8.22
CA ILE A 177 -2.43 4.80 -6.76
C ILE A 177 -1.23 5.69 -6.39
N GLY A 178 -1.50 6.81 -5.71
CA GLY A 178 -0.47 7.73 -5.19
C GLY A 178 -0.07 7.43 -3.75
N ASN A 179 -0.78 6.52 -3.07
CA ASN A 179 -0.45 6.08 -1.71
C ASN A 179 0.97 5.50 -1.65
N PRO A 180 1.80 5.88 -0.66
CA PRO A 180 3.10 5.24 -0.48
C PRO A 180 2.94 3.76 -0.15
N THR A 181 3.83 2.93 -0.70
CA THR A 181 3.75 1.47 -0.57
C THR A 181 4.75 0.92 0.44
N LEU A 182 4.27 0.08 1.36
CA LEU A 182 5.06 -0.71 2.31
C LEU A 182 4.80 -2.20 2.09
N CYS A 183 5.86 -2.99 1.88
CA CYS A 183 5.77 -4.43 1.75
C CYS A 183 6.09 -5.11 3.09
N THR A 184 5.19 -5.94 3.61
CA THR A 184 5.43 -6.61 4.90
C THR A 184 6.56 -7.64 4.84
N ILE A 185 6.85 -8.21 3.67
CA ILE A 185 7.99 -9.12 3.47
C ILE A 185 9.31 -8.36 3.67
N ASP A 186 9.43 -7.21 3.02
CA ASP A 186 10.64 -6.39 3.08
C ASP A 186 10.84 -5.87 4.50
N LEU A 187 9.77 -5.41 5.14
CA LEU A 187 9.81 -4.98 6.53
C LEU A 187 10.15 -6.14 7.49
N ALA A 188 9.56 -7.32 7.32
CA ALA A 188 9.84 -8.49 8.16
C ALA A 188 11.32 -8.90 8.08
N ARG A 189 11.88 -8.98 6.87
CA ARG A 189 13.31 -9.29 6.64
C ARG A 189 14.27 -8.33 7.34
N ARG A 190 13.82 -7.10 7.59
CA ARG A 190 14.59 -6.04 8.26
C ARG A 190 14.47 -6.08 9.78
N THR A 191 13.45 -6.75 10.32
CA THR A 191 13.02 -6.57 11.71
C THR A 191 13.05 -7.86 12.54
N PHE A 192 12.94 -9.03 11.92
CA PHE A 192 13.09 -10.30 12.61
C PHE A 192 13.59 -11.41 11.68
N GLU A 193 14.21 -12.45 12.25
CA GLU A 193 14.69 -13.61 11.49
C GLU A 193 13.58 -14.64 11.33
N SER A 194 13.46 -15.19 10.12
CA SER A 194 12.57 -16.29 9.75
C SER A 194 13.22 -17.09 8.61
N GLU A 195 12.96 -18.40 8.55
CA GLU A 195 13.44 -19.25 7.45
C GLU A 195 12.81 -18.82 6.11
N ARG A 196 11.51 -18.50 6.15
CA ARG A 196 10.72 -18.08 4.99
C ARG A 196 9.84 -16.90 5.38
N TYR A 197 9.52 -16.07 4.41
CA TYR A 197 8.74 -14.84 4.64
C TYR A 197 7.42 -14.82 3.88
N GLY A 198 6.99 -15.95 3.29
CA GLY A 198 5.65 -16.05 2.71
C GLY A 198 4.58 -16.07 3.79
N LEU A 199 3.40 -15.53 3.50
CA LEU A 199 2.35 -15.29 4.49
C LEU A 199 1.94 -16.56 5.24
N ALA A 200 1.66 -17.65 4.52
CA ALA A 200 1.31 -18.94 5.12
C ALA A 200 2.35 -19.42 6.14
N TYR A 201 3.65 -19.36 5.78
CA TYR A 201 4.71 -19.75 6.70
C TYR A 201 4.77 -18.82 7.92
N LEU A 202 4.61 -17.50 7.71
CA LEU A 202 4.66 -16.54 8.81
C LEU A 202 3.43 -16.62 9.73
N ILE A 203 2.27 -17.05 9.23
CA ILE A 203 1.10 -17.32 10.05
C ILE A 203 1.42 -18.43 11.05
N ASP A 204 1.96 -19.56 10.58
CA ASP A 204 2.36 -20.67 11.44
C ASP A 204 3.49 -20.27 12.40
N PHE A 205 4.55 -19.64 11.86
CA PHE A 205 5.73 -19.24 12.63
C PHE A 205 5.42 -18.22 13.74
N LEU A 206 4.44 -17.34 13.53
CA LEU A 206 4.03 -16.34 14.51
C LEU A 206 2.82 -16.79 15.34
N GLU A 207 2.35 -18.02 15.16
CA GLU A 207 1.16 -18.58 15.82
C GLU A 207 -0.07 -17.66 15.67
N ILE A 208 -0.24 -17.06 14.48
CA ILE A 208 -1.37 -16.18 14.19
C ILE A 208 -2.61 -17.05 14.04
N LYS A 209 -3.62 -16.81 14.88
CA LYS A 209 -4.93 -17.47 14.76
C LYS A 209 -5.68 -16.89 13.56
N THR A 210 -6.00 -17.74 12.59
CA THR A 210 -6.77 -17.38 11.40
C THR A 210 -8.13 -18.06 11.41
N ALA A 211 -9.14 -17.42 10.82
CA ALA A 211 -10.46 -18.03 10.65
C ALA A 211 -10.51 -18.88 9.37
N THR A 212 -9.89 -18.39 8.29
CA THR A 212 -9.93 -19.01 6.97
C THR A 212 -8.72 -18.52 6.14
N HIS A 213 -7.91 -19.43 5.59
CA HIS A 213 -6.85 -19.06 4.64
C HIS A 213 -7.43 -18.82 3.23
N HIS A 214 -6.80 -17.95 2.43
CA HIS A 214 -7.22 -17.61 1.06
C HIS A 214 -8.56 -16.88 0.96
N ARG A 215 -8.78 -15.98 1.91
CA ARG A 215 -9.85 -14.98 1.86
C ARG A 215 -9.18 -13.64 2.07
N ALA A 216 -9.41 -12.71 1.16
CA ALA A 216 -8.64 -11.48 1.09
C ALA A 216 -8.65 -10.72 2.43
N TYR A 217 -9.81 -10.61 3.10
CA TYR A 217 -9.87 -9.92 4.40
C TYR A 217 -9.08 -10.64 5.51
N SER A 218 -9.14 -11.97 5.54
CA SER A 218 -8.39 -12.79 6.51
C SER A 218 -6.88 -12.67 6.28
N ASP A 219 -6.44 -12.69 5.03
CA ASP A 219 -5.02 -12.56 4.70
C ASP A 219 -4.50 -11.13 4.96
N ALA A 220 -5.32 -10.09 4.74
CA ALA A 220 -5.02 -8.72 5.18
C ALA A 220 -4.87 -8.59 6.72
N LEU A 221 -5.71 -9.29 7.50
CA LEU A 221 -5.55 -9.37 8.96
C LEU A 221 -4.25 -10.10 9.36
N CYS A 222 -3.88 -11.16 8.65
CA CYS A 222 -2.62 -11.87 8.88
C CYS A 222 -1.41 -10.98 8.57
N ALA A 223 -1.44 -10.29 7.43
CA ALA A 223 -0.41 -9.33 7.04
C ALA A 223 -0.30 -8.18 8.07
N THR A 224 -1.42 -7.75 8.65
CA THR A 224 -1.45 -6.80 9.78
C THR A 224 -0.66 -7.34 10.98
N LYS A 225 -0.83 -8.61 11.34
CA LYS A 225 -0.06 -9.23 12.46
C LYS A 225 1.42 -9.36 12.16
N VAL A 226 1.81 -9.66 10.93
CA VAL A 226 3.22 -9.62 10.50
C VAL A 226 3.78 -8.20 10.61
N MET A 227 3.02 -7.19 10.22
CA MET A 227 3.42 -5.78 10.35
C MET A 227 3.56 -5.37 11.83
N GLU A 228 2.59 -5.70 12.68
CA GLU A 228 2.64 -5.46 14.14
C GLU A 228 3.89 -6.11 14.78
N LYS A 229 4.21 -7.35 14.40
CA LYS A 229 5.44 -8.03 14.84
C LYS A 229 6.70 -7.29 14.41
N SER A 230 6.72 -6.81 13.16
CA SER A 230 7.85 -6.04 12.62
C SER A 230 8.04 -4.72 13.37
N PHE A 231 6.94 -4.03 13.70
CA PHE A 231 6.97 -2.73 14.38
C PHE A 231 7.62 -2.80 15.77
N LYS A 232 7.56 -3.94 16.44
CA LYS A 232 8.23 -4.16 17.74
C LYS A 232 9.75 -4.13 17.65
N ASN A 233 10.33 -4.26 16.45
CA ASN A 233 11.77 -4.34 16.23
C ASN A 233 12.27 -3.26 15.26
N ILE A 234 11.50 -2.19 15.04
CA ILE A 234 11.96 -1.01 14.30
C ILE A 234 13.05 -0.32 15.14
N PRO A 235 14.20 0.06 14.54
CA PRO A 235 15.24 0.82 15.24
C PRO A 235 14.73 2.17 15.73
N GLU A 236 15.24 2.64 16.86
CA GLU A 236 14.83 3.92 17.48
C GLU A 236 15.08 5.16 16.58
N TYR A 237 16.00 5.07 15.62
CA TYR A 237 16.27 6.15 14.68
C TYR A 237 15.18 6.32 13.61
N VAL A 238 14.30 5.34 13.42
CA VAL A 238 13.19 5.42 12.48
C VAL A 238 12.02 6.06 13.20
N LEU A 239 11.82 7.35 12.99
CA LEU A 239 10.83 8.15 13.71
C LEU A 239 9.60 8.39 12.85
N THR A 240 9.80 8.77 11.59
CA THR A 240 8.74 9.20 10.67
C THR A 240 8.26 8.07 9.76
N ALA A 241 7.08 8.25 9.18
CA ALA A 241 6.53 7.32 8.23
C ALA A 241 7.39 7.20 6.95
N ASP A 242 7.99 8.30 6.49
CA ASP A 242 8.91 8.28 5.34
C ASP A 242 10.20 7.51 5.66
N GLU A 243 10.77 7.69 6.85
CA GLU A 243 11.93 6.90 7.30
C GLU A 243 11.62 5.40 7.38
N LEU A 244 10.40 5.02 7.81
CA LEU A 244 9.96 3.63 7.80
C LEU A 244 9.93 3.06 6.37
N LEU A 245 9.38 3.82 5.42
CA LEU A 245 9.32 3.42 4.00
C LEU A 245 10.71 3.27 3.38
N GLN A 246 11.66 4.13 3.77
CA GLN A 246 13.05 4.02 3.33
C GLN A 246 13.77 2.84 4.00
N PHE A 247 13.55 2.65 5.30
CA PHE A 247 14.10 1.53 6.07
C PHE A 247 13.68 0.18 5.48
N SER A 248 12.40 0.02 5.13
CA SER A 248 11.91 -1.27 4.59
C SER A 248 12.55 -1.63 3.25
N LYS A 249 12.84 -0.64 2.39
CA LYS A 249 13.38 -0.86 1.04
C LYS A 249 14.91 -0.92 0.97
N SER A 250 15.60 -0.48 2.02
CA SER A 250 17.06 -0.41 2.02
C SER A 250 17.69 -1.80 1.99
N SER A 251 18.52 -2.04 0.97
CA SER A 251 19.29 -3.29 0.80
C SER A 251 20.46 -3.42 1.79
N LYS A 252 20.81 -2.34 2.51
CA LYS A 252 21.85 -2.38 3.54
C LYS A 252 21.33 -3.18 4.72
N LYS A 253 21.72 -4.45 4.81
CA LYS A 253 21.77 -5.18 6.09
C LYS A 253 22.70 -4.39 7.01
N GLU A 254 22.15 -3.53 7.86
CA GLU A 254 22.89 -3.04 9.03
C GLU A 254 23.16 -4.28 9.90
N ARG A 255 24.31 -4.90 9.67
CA ARG A 255 24.87 -5.90 10.56
C ARG A 255 24.97 -5.21 11.92
N ARG A 256 24.15 -5.68 12.88
CA ARG A 256 24.21 -5.29 14.29
C ARG A 256 25.68 -5.15 14.72
N ILE A 257 26.06 -3.94 15.10
CA ILE A 257 27.20 -3.71 15.99
C ILE A 257 26.76 -4.28 17.35
N LYS A 258 26.99 -5.58 17.53
CA LYS A 258 27.07 -6.26 18.82
C LYS A 258 28.32 -7.11 18.80
N LYS A 259 29.47 -6.43 18.83
CA LYS A 259 30.79 -7.01 19.11
C LYS A 259 31.77 -5.89 19.42
N GLU A 260 31.52 -5.19 20.53
CA GLU A 260 32.50 -4.34 21.20
C GLU A 260 32.08 -4.10 22.66
N GLU A 261 31.70 -5.20 23.34
CA GLU A 261 31.76 -5.31 24.80
C GLU A 261 32.13 -6.78 25.08
N ASN A 262 33.43 -7.06 25.05
CA ASN A 262 34.12 -8.18 25.69
C ASN A 262 35.61 -7.88 25.66
#